data_AF-A0AAC9QRZ8-F1
#
_entry.id   AF-A0AAC9QRZ8-F1
#
_cell.length_a   1.000
_cell.length_b   1.000
_cell.length_c   1.000
_cell.angle_alpha   90.00
_cell.angle_beta   90.00
_cell.angle_gamma   90.00
#
_symmetry.space_group_name_H-M   'P 1'
#
loop_
_entity.id
_entity.type
_entity.pdbx_description
1 polymer ?
#
loop_
_entity_poly.entity_id
_entity_poly.type
_entity_poly.pdbx_seq_one_letter_code
_entity_poly.pdbx_strand_id
1 'polypeptide(L)'
;MDENRVSVPADPGGAMLFVFSMEVISFWAVYLDVFSEGTYLVLGCLMLAVYPVYLIGAFIYYKRNDAYMGNCYFIFGSLFGGIFGLIYIALHFGFLFGWDMNISILAIPMFWGSLAVFALLKPMLKGPVIPLVVYGIAAIWLFTYGLELLSVGSLIIFTVNKYLSLIVGVGTAYLFVNDLLLSAGDRGLPMGPLLGH
;
A
#
# COMPACT_ATOMS: atom_id res chain seq x y z
N MET A 1 -40.41 -11.83 6.75
CA MET A 1 -39.30 -12.01 5.80
C MET A 1 -39.13 -10.68 5.10
N ASP A 2 -38.03 -9.99 5.38
CA ASP A 2 -37.80 -8.61 4.94
C ASP A 2 -36.99 -8.68 3.62
N GLU A 3 -37.68 -9.01 2.52
CA GLU A 3 -37.07 -9.37 1.22
C GLU A 3 -36.37 -8.23 0.46
N ASN A 4 -36.30 -7.01 1.02
CA ASN A 4 -35.75 -5.83 0.35
C ASN A 4 -34.59 -5.14 1.07
N ARG A 5 -33.98 -5.74 2.09
CA ARG A 5 -32.70 -5.23 2.60
C ARG A 5 -31.59 -5.72 1.69
N VAL A 6 -31.19 -4.89 0.72
CA VAL A 6 -29.88 -5.04 0.09
C VAL A 6 -28.85 -5.06 1.22
N SER A 7 -28.31 -6.24 1.53
CA SER A 7 -27.35 -6.41 2.60
C SER A 7 -26.10 -5.62 2.22
N VAL A 8 -25.82 -4.52 2.93
CA VAL A 8 -24.57 -3.79 2.76
C VAL A 8 -23.44 -4.76 3.08
N PRO A 9 -22.52 -5.06 2.14
CA PRO A 9 -21.41 -5.97 2.38
C PRO A 9 -20.58 -5.53 3.59
N ALA A 10 -19.94 -6.45 4.30
CA ALA A 10 -19.03 -6.11 5.41
C ALA A 10 -17.89 -5.19 4.93
N ASP A 11 -17.35 -4.37 5.84
CA ASP A 11 -16.22 -3.48 5.53
C ASP A 11 -14.93 -4.31 5.39
N PRO A 12 -14.21 -4.24 4.26
CA PRO A 12 -12.98 -5.00 4.07
C PRO A 12 -11.73 -4.25 4.59
N GLY A 13 -11.88 -3.07 5.22
CA GLY A 13 -10.80 -2.14 5.54
C GLY A 13 -9.62 -2.75 6.28
N GLY A 14 -9.87 -3.41 7.41
CA GLY A 14 -8.82 -4.05 8.19
C GLY A 14 -8.03 -5.08 7.39
N ALA A 15 -8.70 -5.89 6.56
CA ALA A 15 -8.03 -6.86 5.70
C ALA A 15 -7.13 -6.16 4.66
N MET A 16 -7.59 -5.05 4.08
CA MET A 16 -6.78 -4.30 3.11
C MET A 16 -5.59 -3.60 3.77
N LEU A 17 -5.76 -3.03 4.96
CA LEU A 17 -4.69 -2.41 5.73
C LEU A 17 -3.64 -3.44 6.17
N PHE A 18 -4.05 -4.65 6.54
CA PHE A 18 -3.12 -5.74 6.84
C PHE A 18 -2.25 -6.09 5.64
N VAL A 19 -2.88 -6.29 4.47
CA VAL A 19 -2.15 -6.62 3.23
C VAL A 19 -1.17 -5.51 2.89
N PHE A 20 -1.61 -4.25 2.89
CA PHE A 20 -0.76 -3.12 2.56
C PHE A 20 0.42 -2.96 3.52
N SER A 21 0.15 -3.08 4.83
CA SER A 21 1.21 -3.02 5.84
C SER A 21 2.27 -4.11 5.62
N MET A 22 1.83 -5.34 5.38
CA MET A 22 2.71 -6.48 5.17
C MET A 22 3.59 -6.32 3.90
N GLU A 23 3.01 -5.84 2.80
CA GLU A 23 3.77 -5.54 1.57
C GLU A 23 4.80 -4.45 1.81
N VAL A 24 4.41 -3.33 2.44
CA VAL A 24 5.32 -2.19 2.70
C VAL A 24 6.46 -2.57 3.65
N ILE A 25 6.19 -3.37 4.68
CA ILE A 25 7.23 -3.90 5.57
C ILE A 25 8.17 -4.84 4.79
N SER A 26 7.65 -5.59 3.83
CA SER A 26 8.48 -6.45 2.97
C SER A 26 9.43 -5.62 2.10
N PHE A 27 8.96 -4.50 1.52
CA PHE A 27 9.83 -3.53 0.83
C PHE A 27 10.90 -2.96 1.77
N TRP A 28 10.51 -2.58 3.00
CA TRP A 28 11.45 -2.10 4.01
C TRP A 28 12.56 -3.12 4.33
N ALA A 29 12.21 -4.39 4.47
CA ALA A 29 13.16 -5.44 4.79
C ALA A 29 14.14 -5.73 3.63
N VAL A 30 13.77 -5.42 2.38
CA VAL A 30 14.72 -5.41 1.25
C VAL A 30 15.81 -4.35 1.45
N TYR A 31 15.49 -3.16 1.98
CA TYR A 31 16.48 -2.11 2.30
C TYR A 31 17.44 -2.45 3.46
N LEU A 32 17.21 -3.56 4.16
CA LEU A 32 18.10 -4.05 5.20
C LEU A 32 19.08 -5.13 4.72
N ASP A 33 19.01 -5.50 3.43
CA ASP A 33 19.74 -6.65 2.88
C ASP A 33 19.50 -7.95 3.67
N VAL A 34 18.34 -8.04 4.36
CA VAL A 34 17.94 -9.24 5.13
C VAL A 34 17.58 -10.40 4.21
N PHE A 35 17.33 -10.10 2.93
CA PHE A 35 16.81 -11.01 1.93
C PHE A 35 17.81 -11.23 0.79
N SER A 36 18.05 -12.50 0.45
CA SER A 36 18.91 -12.90 -0.67
C SER A 36 18.16 -12.89 -2.01
N GLU A 37 18.86 -13.10 -3.13
CA GLU A 37 18.29 -13.11 -4.49
C GLU A 37 17.09 -14.07 -4.68
N GLY A 38 17.06 -15.20 -3.97
CA GLY A 38 15.94 -16.14 -3.98
C GLY A 38 14.65 -15.56 -3.39
N THR A 39 14.76 -14.47 -2.63
CA THR A 39 13.63 -13.79 -1.99
C THR A 39 12.81 -12.98 -2.99
N TYR A 40 13.39 -12.52 -4.10
CA TYR A 40 12.62 -11.77 -5.11
C TYR A 40 11.49 -12.60 -5.72
N LEU A 41 11.71 -13.90 -5.96
CA LEU A 41 10.66 -14.79 -6.46
C LEU A 41 9.53 -14.94 -5.43
N VAL A 42 9.88 -15.18 -4.17
CA VAL A 42 8.91 -15.36 -3.08
C VAL A 42 8.13 -14.06 -2.85
N LEU A 43 8.81 -12.92 -2.85
CA LEU A 43 8.21 -11.60 -2.70
C LEU A 43 7.24 -11.30 -3.84
N GLY A 44 7.64 -11.57 -5.09
CA GLY A 44 6.78 -11.38 -6.25
C GLY A 44 5.54 -12.28 -6.23
N CYS A 45 5.69 -13.55 -5.87
CA CYS A 45 4.57 -14.48 -5.68
C CYS A 45 3.62 -14.03 -4.55
N LEU A 46 4.17 -13.52 -3.44
CA LEU A 46 3.39 -13.03 -2.31
C LEU A 46 2.57 -11.78 -2.70
N MET A 47 3.18 -10.83 -3.41
CA MET A 47 2.48 -9.64 -3.93
C MET A 47 1.36 -10.04 -4.90
N LEU A 48 1.65 -10.95 -5.84
CA LEU A 48 0.61 -11.46 -6.74
C LEU A 48 -0.50 -12.22 -6.02
N ALA A 49 -0.20 -12.95 -4.95
CA ALA A 49 -1.19 -13.68 -4.18
C ALA A 49 -2.19 -12.74 -3.48
N VAL A 50 -1.74 -11.55 -3.07
CA VAL A 50 -2.60 -10.56 -2.43
C VAL A 50 -3.29 -9.60 -3.42
N TYR A 51 -2.88 -9.59 -4.68
CA TYR A 51 -3.53 -8.79 -5.73
C TYR A 51 -5.05 -9.06 -5.85
N PRO A 52 -5.54 -10.32 -5.93
CA PRO A 52 -6.98 -10.60 -5.93
C PRO A 52 -7.69 -10.09 -4.68
N VAL A 53 -7.02 -10.11 -3.53
CA VAL A 53 -7.57 -9.65 -2.26
C VAL A 53 -7.85 -8.14 -2.32
N TYR A 54 -6.92 -7.34 -2.84
CA TYR A 54 -7.15 -5.92 -3.09
C TYR A 54 -8.30 -5.66 -4.07
N LEU A 55 -8.35 -6.40 -5.18
CA LEU A 55 -9.41 -6.22 -6.17
C LEU A 55 -10.78 -6.51 -5.55
N ILE A 56 -10.89 -7.62 -4.81
CA ILE A 56 -12.13 -7.98 -4.11
C ILE A 56 -12.51 -6.89 -3.10
N GLY A 57 -11.56 -6.41 -2.28
CA GLY A 57 -11.81 -5.34 -1.31
C GLY A 57 -12.26 -4.04 -1.98
N ALA A 58 -11.61 -3.64 -3.07
CA ALA A 58 -12.00 -2.47 -3.85
C ALA A 58 -13.43 -2.61 -4.42
N PHE A 59 -13.77 -3.77 -4.99
CA PHE A 59 -15.13 -4.03 -5.47
C PHE A 59 -16.17 -4.03 -4.36
N ILE A 60 -15.81 -4.52 -3.16
CA ILE A 60 -16.69 -4.45 -1.98
C ILE A 60 -16.94 -2.98 -1.60
N TYR A 61 -15.91 -2.13 -1.60
CA TYR A 61 -16.09 -0.69 -1.35
C TYR A 61 -16.97 0.00 -2.39
N TYR A 62 -16.82 -0.31 -3.68
CA TYR A 62 -17.73 0.19 -4.71
C TYR A 62 -19.18 -0.26 -4.47
N LYS A 63 -19.40 -1.52 -4.06
CA LYS A 63 -20.73 -2.02 -3.67
C LYS A 63 -21.29 -1.35 -2.41
N ARG A 64 -20.43 -0.81 -1.54
CA ARG A 64 -20.79 0.02 -0.38
C ARG A 64 -21.01 1.50 -0.74
N ASN A 65 -20.95 1.87 -2.03
CA ASN A 65 -20.96 3.25 -2.52
C ASN A 65 -19.80 4.12 -1.98
N ASP A 66 -18.71 3.49 -1.56
CA ASP A 66 -17.49 4.17 -1.14
C ASP A 66 -16.48 4.14 -2.30
N ALA A 67 -16.71 5.00 -3.29
CA ALA A 67 -15.81 5.14 -4.42
C ALA A 67 -14.42 5.65 -4.00
N TYR A 68 -14.32 6.34 -2.86
CA TYR A 68 -13.08 6.87 -2.34
C TYR A 68 -12.14 5.73 -1.92
N MET A 69 -12.59 4.86 -1.00
CA MET A 69 -11.82 3.68 -0.59
C MET A 69 -11.69 2.65 -1.71
N GLY A 70 -12.73 2.49 -2.55
CA GLY A 70 -12.68 1.61 -3.72
C GLY A 70 -11.55 1.98 -4.68
N ASN A 71 -11.43 3.27 -5.03
CA ASN A 71 -10.32 3.76 -5.87
C ASN A 71 -8.97 3.60 -5.17
N CYS A 72 -8.89 3.89 -3.88
CA CYS A 72 -7.66 3.77 -3.10
C CYS A 72 -7.08 2.35 -3.18
N TYR A 73 -7.87 1.35 -2.83
CA TYR A 73 -7.39 -0.04 -2.80
C TYR A 73 -7.27 -0.66 -4.20
N PHE A 74 -8.02 -0.19 -5.19
CA PHE A 74 -7.80 -0.60 -6.58
C PHE A 74 -6.43 -0.14 -7.10
N ILE A 75 -6.04 1.10 -6.77
CA ILE A 75 -4.73 1.66 -7.13
C ILE A 75 -3.62 0.92 -6.40
N PHE A 76 -3.75 0.71 -5.08
CA PHE A 76 -2.76 -0.05 -4.31
C PHE A 76 -2.62 -1.48 -4.80
N GLY A 77 -3.72 -2.18 -5.04
CA GLY A 77 -3.68 -3.53 -5.62
C GLY A 77 -2.98 -3.56 -6.96
N SER A 78 -3.29 -2.63 -7.86
CA SER A 78 -2.67 -2.57 -9.18
C SER A 78 -1.16 -2.29 -9.11
N LEU A 79 -0.73 -1.40 -8.22
CA LEU A 79 0.68 -1.02 -8.06
C LEU A 79 1.49 -2.12 -7.36
N PHE A 80 1.11 -2.47 -6.14
CA PHE A 80 1.89 -3.35 -5.27
C PHE A 80 1.65 -4.81 -5.58
N GLY A 81 0.39 -5.24 -5.60
CA GLY A 81 0.06 -6.63 -5.89
C GLY A 81 0.32 -7.02 -7.35
N GLY A 82 -0.15 -6.19 -8.29
CA GLY A 82 -0.07 -6.47 -9.73
C GLY A 82 1.31 -6.18 -10.33
N ILE A 83 1.64 -4.90 -10.49
CA ILE A 83 2.84 -4.46 -11.22
C ILE A 83 4.12 -4.93 -10.52
N PHE A 84 4.30 -4.62 -9.23
CA PHE A 84 5.51 -5.07 -8.53
C PHE A 84 5.59 -6.59 -8.40
N GLY A 85 4.48 -7.27 -8.12
CA GLY A 85 4.46 -8.73 -8.05
C GLY A 85 5.00 -9.40 -9.32
N LEU A 86 4.52 -8.96 -10.50
CA LEU A 86 5.01 -9.45 -11.78
C LEU A 86 6.48 -9.10 -12.02
N ILE A 87 6.90 -7.89 -11.65
CA ILE A 87 8.26 -7.42 -11.92
C ILE A 87 9.29 -8.10 -11.04
N TYR A 88 8.98 -8.38 -9.77
CA TYR A 88 9.87 -9.15 -8.90
C TYR A 88 10.09 -10.57 -9.39
N ILE A 89 9.05 -11.21 -9.95
CA ILE A 89 9.18 -12.50 -10.63
C ILE A 89 10.03 -12.37 -11.88
N ALA A 90 9.79 -11.36 -12.71
CA ALA A 90 10.57 -11.10 -13.91
C ALA A 90 12.05 -10.82 -13.57
N LEU A 91 12.33 -10.09 -12.49
CA LEU A 91 13.68 -9.79 -12.01
C LEU A 91 14.42 -11.05 -11.62
N HIS A 92 13.76 -11.95 -10.87
CA HIS A 92 14.34 -13.23 -10.52
C HIS A 92 14.78 -14.02 -11.77
N PHE A 93 13.91 -14.15 -12.77
CA PHE A 93 14.27 -14.84 -14.03
C PHE A 93 15.29 -14.05 -14.86
N GLY A 94 15.24 -12.72 -14.83
CA GLY A 94 16.23 -11.86 -15.48
C GLY A 94 17.63 -12.09 -14.93
N PHE A 95 17.78 -12.22 -13.61
CA PHE A 95 19.06 -12.59 -12.98
C PHE A 95 19.50 -14.00 -13.36
N LEU A 96 18.59 -14.98 -13.36
CA LEU A 96 18.90 -16.37 -13.71
C LEU A 96 19.32 -16.56 -15.18
N PHE A 97 18.72 -15.82 -16.10
CA PHE A 97 18.94 -15.96 -17.54
C PHE A 97 19.81 -14.84 -18.16
N GLY A 98 20.27 -13.88 -17.35
CA GLY A 98 21.09 -12.76 -17.81
C GLY A 98 20.34 -11.77 -18.72
N TRP A 99 19.05 -11.52 -18.45
CA TRP A 99 18.28 -10.52 -19.20
C TRP A 99 18.64 -9.11 -18.72
N ASP A 100 18.90 -8.21 -19.67
CA ASP A 100 19.11 -6.79 -19.38
C ASP A 100 17.78 -6.09 -19.08
N MET A 101 17.33 -6.20 -17.83
CA MET A 101 16.08 -5.60 -17.39
C MET A 101 16.28 -4.20 -16.82
N ASN A 102 15.57 -3.23 -17.37
CA ASN A 102 15.55 -1.86 -16.87
C ASN A 102 14.30 -1.60 -15.99
N ILE A 103 14.50 -1.49 -14.68
CA ILE A 103 13.43 -1.25 -13.70
C ILE A 103 13.00 0.22 -13.61
N SER A 104 13.72 1.15 -14.25
CA SER A 104 13.40 2.59 -14.20
C SER A 104 12.02 2.92 -14.77
N ILE A 105 11.47 2.05 -15.63
CA ILE A 105 10.09 2.19 -16.13
C ILE A 105 9.05 2.19 -14.99
N LEU A 106 9.36 1.56 -13.86
CA LEU A 106 8.48 1.52 -12.68
C LEU A 106 8.36 2.87 -11.97
N ALA A 107 9.23 3.83 -12.27
CA ALA A 107 9.10 5.18 -11.73
C ALA A 107 7.76 5.83 -12.13
N ILE A 108 7.26 5.55 -13.34
CA ILE A 108 6.00 6.08 -13.85
C ILE A 108 4.82 5.68 -12.94
N PRO A 109 4.53 4.37 -12.74
CA PRO A 109 3.46 3.97 -11.85
C PRO A 109 3.66 4.48 -10.41
N MET A 110 4.90 4.62 -9.94
CA MET A 110 5.16 5.20 -8.60
C MET A 110 4.74 6.66 -8.49
N PHE A 111 5.08 7.49 -9.48
CA PHE A 111 4.64 8.89 -9.51
C PHE A 111 3.12 9.02 -9.63
N TRP A 112 2.47 8.18 -10.44
CA TRP A 112 1.01 8.15 -10.54
C TRP A 112 0.35 7.68 -9.24
N GLY A 113 0.92 6.69 -8.58
CA GLY A 113 0.49 6.24 -7.25
C GLY A 113 0.60 7.37 -6.22
N SER A 114 1.74 8.05 -6.17
CA SER A 114 1.94 9.20 -5.29
C SER A 114 0.90 10.30 -5.52
N LEU A 115 0.68 10.69 -6.78
CA LEU A 115 -0.32 11.69 -7.14
C LEU A 115 -1.73 11.28 -6.70
N ALA A 116 -2.09 10.00 -6.91
CA ALA A 116 -3.36 9.47 -6.47
C ALA A 116 -3.52 9.56 -4.95
N VAL A 117 -2.51 9.16 -4.17
CA VAL A 117 -2.55 9.25 -2.71
C VAL A 117 -2.66 10.70 -2.26
N PHE A 118 -1.93 11.63 -2.87
CA PHE A 118 -2.07 13.06 -2.58
C PHE A 118 -3.50 13.57 -2.80
N ALA A 119 -4.15 13.15 -3.90
CA ALA A 119 -5.54 13.50 -4.15
C ALA A 119 -6.49 12.91 -3.08
N LEU A 120 -6.18 11.70 -2.58
CA LEU A 120 -6.94 11.04 -1.52
C LEU A 120 -6.75 11.69 -0.14
N LEU A 121 -5.74 12.54 0.09
CA LEU A 121 -5.57 13.24 1.37
C LEU A 121 -6.64 14.30 1.63
N LYS A 122 -7.22 14.90 0.57
CA LYS A 122 -8.14 16.03 0.71
C LYS A 122 -9.38 15.67 1.56
N PRO A 123 -10.07 14.54 1.34
CA PRO A 123 -11.15 14.11 2.23
C PRO A 123 -10.70 13.81 3.67
N MET A 124 -9.45 13.36 3.87
CA MET A 124 -8.89 13.04 5.20
C MET A 124 -8.58 14.26 6.06
N LEU A 125 -8.52 15.47 5.48
CA LEU A 125 -8.31 16.73 6.22
C LEU A 125 -9.39 17.01 7.28
N LYS A 126 -10.54 16.33 7.19
CA LYS A 126 -11.65 16.42 8.16
C LYS A 126 -11.65 15.28 9.18
N GLY A 127 -10.70 14.36 9.07
CA GLY A 127 -10.63 13.13 9.85
C GLY A 127 -9.59 13.19 10.96
N PRO A 128 -9.31 12.03 11.59
CA PRO A 128 -8.24 11.91 12.57
C PRO A 128 -6.86 12.17 11.95
N VAL A 129 -5.96 12.78 12.72
CA VAL A 129 -4.60 13.13 12.26
C VAL A 129 -3.79 11.91 11.81
N ILE A 130 -3.89 10.77 12.50
CA ILE A 130 -2.98 9.63 12.24
C ILE A 130 -3.13 9.09 10.81
N PRO A 131 -4.33 8.72 10.31
CA PRO A 131 -4.52 8.35 8.91
C PRO A 131 -3.97 9.39 7.93
N LEU A 132 -4.22 10.68 8.17
CA LEU A 132 -3.72 11.76 7.30
C LEU A 132 -2.19 11.75 7.23
N VAL A 133 -1.51 11.60 8.37
CA VAL A 133 -0.04 11.54 8.44
C VAL A 133 0.48 10.30 7.73
N VAL A 134 -0.09 9.12 7.99
CA VAL A 134 0.35 7.85 7.38
C VAL A 134 0.21 7.90 5.86
N TYR A 135 -0.94 8.31 5.33
CA TYR A 135 -1.15 8.43 3.89
C TYR A 135 -0.31 9.57 3.28
N GLY A 136 -0.10 10.67 4.02
CA GLY A 136 0.78 11.76 3.58
C GLY A 136 2.23 11.31 3.40
N ILE A 137 2.75 10.56 4.39
CA ILE A 137 4.08 9.94 4.31
C ILE A 137 4.12 8.90 3.19
N ALA A 138 3.06 8.11 2.98
CA ALA A 138 2.98 7.16 1.87
C ALA A 138 3.04 7.83 0.50
N ALA A 139 2.38 8.99 0.31
CA ALA A 139 2.45 9.75 -0.93
C ALA A 139 3.89 10.25 -1.21
N ILE A 140 4.57 10.75 -0.17
CA ILE A 140 5.97 11.19 -0.27
C ILE A 140 6.87 10.00 -0.57
N TRP A 141 6.69 8.88 0.13
CA TRP A 141 7.44 7.66 -0.08
C TRP A 141 7.33 7.15 -1.52
N LEU A 142 6.11 7.07 -2.06
CA LEU A 142 5.88 6.67 -3.46
C LEU A 142 6.61 7.60 -4.44
N PHE A 143 6.61 8.91 -4.18
CA PHE A 143 7.32 9.87 -5.01
C PHE A 143 8.84 9.65 -4.96
N THR A 144 9.39 9.55 -3.75
CA THR A 144 10.84 9.35 -3.56
C THR A 144 11.29 7.96 -4.02
N TYR A 145 10.42 6.96 -4.00
CA TYR A 145 10.70 5.64 -4.57
C TYR A 145 10.76 5.67 -6.10
N GLY A 146 9.90 6.47 -6.75
CA GLY A 146 10.02 6.76 -8.17
C GLY A 146 11.36 7.43 -8.53
N LEU A 147 11.84 8.36 -7.70
CA LEU A 147 13.17 8.98 -7.89
C LEU A 147 14.31 7.97 -7.72
N GLU A 148 14.20 7.04 -6.77
CA GLU A 148 15.18 5.96 -6.56
C GLU A 148 15.29 5.05 -7.79
N LEU A 149 14.15 4.66 -8.38
CA LEU A 149 14.09 3.83 -9.58
C LEU A 149 14.74 4.52 -10.81
N LEU A 150 14.78 5.86 -10.82
CA LEU A 150 15.50 6.66 -11.82
C LEU A 150 16.97 6.93 -11.44
N SER A 151 17.47 6.36 -10.34
CA SER A 151 18.80 6.60 -9.79
C SER A 151 19.09 8.07 -9.43
N VAL A 152 18.05 8.87 -9.17
CA VAL A 152 18.20 10.29 -8.79
C VAL A 152 18.57 10.38 -7.30
N GLY A 153 19.70 11.00 -6.97
CA GLY A 153 20.12 11.23 -5.58
C GLY A 153 20.36 9.94 -4.79
N SER A 154 20.85 8.89 -5.45
CA SER A 154 20.79 7.48 -5.06
C SER A 154 21.00 7.19 -3.57
N LEU A 155 22.08 7.65 -2.96
CA LEU A 155 22.39 7.32 -1.55
C LEU A 155 21.44 7.98 -0.54
N ILE A 156 21.11 9.25 -0.77
CA ILE A 156 20.25 10.03 0.13
C ILE A 156 18.81 9.54 -0.01
N ILE A 157 18.33 9.40 -1.24
CA ILE A 157 16.96 8.97 -1.53
C ILE A 157 16.73 7.53 -1.05
N PHE A 158 17.70 6.62 -1.23
CA PHE A 158 17.63 5.26 -0.67
C PHE A 158 17.46 5.29 0.86
N THR A 159 18.26 6.10 1.55
CA THR A 159 18.16 6.24 3.02
C THR A 159 16.80 6.80 3.44
N VAL A 160 16.28 7.79 2.71
CA VAL A 160 14.96 8.36 2.95
C VAL A 160 13.87 7.30 2.74
N ASN A 161 13.87 6.58 1.62
CA ASN A 161 12.86 5.57 1.32
C ASN A 161 12.86 4.42 2.32
N LYS A 162 14.04 4.01 2.81
CA LYS A 162 14.16 3.02 3.88
C LYS A 162 13.37 3.44 5.13
N TYR A 163 13.48 4.68 5.59
CA TYR A 163 12.74 5.10 6.78
C TYR A 163 11.27 5.43 6.50
N LEU A 164 10.96 6.01 5.33
CA LEU A 164 9.58 6.30 4.97
C LEU A 164 8.76 5.02 4.82
N SER A 165 9.28 3.99 4.15
CA SER A 165 8.61 2.68 4.04
C SER A 165 8.35 2.07 5.40
N LEU A 166 9.30 2.10 6.33
CA LEU A 166 9.10 1.62 7.70
C LEU A 166 7.95 2.36 8.40
N ILE A 167 7.94 3.69 8.34
CA ILE A 167 6.91 4.51 8.97
C ILE A 167 5.52 4.21 8.37
N VAL A 168 5.43 4.06 7.04
CA VAL A 168 4.18 3.71 6.36
C VAL A 168 3.72 2.31 6.74
N GLY A 169 4.63 1.33 6.76
CA GLY A 169 4.34 -0.05 7.13
C GLY A 169 3.80 -0.18 8.55
N VAL A 170 4.50 0.41 9.52
CA VAL A 170 4.11 0.41 10.94
C VAL A 170 2.85 1.26 11.17
N GLY A 171 2.76 2.43 10.54
CA GLY A 171 1.59 3.29 10.62
C GLY A 171 0.33 2.61 10.10
N THR A 172 0.44 1.88 8.98
CA THR A 172 -0.66 1.09 8.43
C THR A 172 -0.99 -0.10 9.33
N ALA A 173 0.02 -0.76 9.93
CA ALA A 173 -0.23 -1.83 10.91
C ALA A 173 -1.05 -1.32 12.10
N TYR A 174 -0.75 -0.11 12.58
CA TYR A 174 -1.52 0.55 13.62
C TYR A 174 -2.98 0.79 13.21
N LEU A 175 -3.20 1.30 11.99
CA LEU A 175 -4.56 1.48 11.45
C LEU A 175 -5.31 0.15 11.33
N PHE A 176 -4.64 -0.91 10.89
CA PHE A 176 -5.18 -2.27 10.83
C PHE A 176 -5.62 -2.77 12.21
N VAL A 177 -4.74 -2.67 13.22
CA VAL A 177 -5.08 -3.12 14.58
C VAL A 177 -6.27 -2.34 15.13
N ASN A 178 -6.32 -1.03 14.90
CA ASN A 178 -7.47 -0.22 15.27
C ASN A 178 -8.76 -0.71 14.59
N ASP A 179 -8.71 -1.01 13.29
CA ASP A 179 -9.88 -1.48 12.54
C ASP A 179 -10.37 -2.85 13.04
N LEU A 180 -9.46 -3.76 13.40
CA LEU A 180 -9.81 -5.04 14.03
C LEU A 180 -10.52 -4.85 15.37
N LEU A 181 -10.02 -3.95 16.23
CA LEU A 181 -10.62 -3.68 17.54
C LEU A 181 -12.04 -3.12 17.38
N LEU A 182 -12.20 -2.13 16.50
CA LEU A 182 -13.52 -1.54 16.22
C LEU A 182 -14.48 -2.57 15.61
N SER A 183 -14.00 -3.42 14.71
CA SER A 183 -14.80 -4.49 14.11
C SER A 183 -15.23 -5.56 15.12
N ALA A 184 -14.43 -5.77 16.17
CA ALA A 184 -14.77 -6.66 17.29
C ALA A 184 -15.69 -6.00 18.33
N GLY A 185 -16.02 -4.70 18.18
CA GLY A 185 -16.84 -3.94 19.12
C GLY A 185 -16.08 -3.41 20.34
N ASP A 186 -14.75 -3.42 20.32
CA ASP A 186 -13.91 -2.85 21.37
C ASP A 186 -13.62 -1.36 21.12
N ARG A 187 -13.02 -0.69 22.10
CA ARG A 187 -12.50 0.67 21.95
C ARG A 187 -11.33 0.67 20.97
N GLY A 188 -11.41 1.57 19.99
CA GLY A 188 -10.31 1.82 19.06
C GLY A 188 -9.07 2.40 19.74
N LEU A 189 -7.97 2.41 18.99
CA LEU A 189 -6.71 3.04 19.37
C LEU A 189 -6.81 4.57 19.26
N PRO A 190 -5.95 5.34 19.96
CA PRO A 190 -5.95 6.79 19.86
C PRO A 190 -5.52 7.30 18.47
N MET A 191 -6.48 7.71 17.64
CA MET A 191 -6.25 8.15 16.25
C MET A 191 -5.81 9.62 16.06
N GLY A 192 -5.56 10.33 17.17
CA GLY A 192 -5.26 11.76 17.18
C GLY A 192 -6.53 12.65 17.09
N PRO A 193 -6.37 13.98 17.21
CA PRO A 193 -7.51 14.91 17.13
C PRO A 193 -8.11 14.91 15.72
N LEU A 194 -9.36 15.40 15.62
CA LEU A 194 -9.95 15.72 14.33
C LEU A 194 -9.40 17.06 13.83
N LEU A 195 -9.00 17.09 12.57
CA LEU A 195 -8.61 18.34 11.91
C LEU A 195 -9.86 18.97 11.29
N GLY A 196 -10.07 20.27 11.50
CA GLY A 196 -11.17 21.01 10.86
C GLY A 196 -12.40 21.32 11.73
N HIS A 197 -12.19 21.72 12.99
CA HIS A 197 -13.13 22.63 13.66
C HIS A 197 -12.93 24.07 13.18
#